data_AF-A0A3D4ZI64-F1
#
_entry.id   AF-A0A3D4ZI64-F1
#
_cell.length_a   1.000
_cell.length_b   1.000
_cell.length_c   1.000
_cell.angle_alpha   90.00
_cell.angle_beta   90.00
_cell.angle_gamma   90.00
#
_symmetry.space_group_name_H-M   'P 1'
#
loop_
_entity.id
_entity.type
_entity.pdbx_description
1 polymer ?
#
loop_
_entity_poly.entity_id
_entity_poly.type
_entity_poly.pdbx_seq_one_letter_code
_entity_poly.pdbx_strand_id
1 'polypeptide(L)'
;CLKPFSKIGLFLIIVINTAQVSEQLLANASWAYLPIALTCAFLAVVAYPISHTLGRIAGLGIEESKSITFASSMRNISAALVLAIAYFPAETALPVIFGIVFQQSTCAVMAYFLYGRKKVT
;
A
#
# COMPACT_ATOMS: atom_id res chain seq x y z
N CYS A 1 13.52 -15.60 14.16
CA CYS A 1 14.81 -14.96 13.77
C CYS A 1 14.77 -14.20 12.43
N LEU A 2 13.60 -13.82 11.88
CA LEU A 2 13.50 -13.11 10.58
C LEU A 2 13.34 -11.57 10.69
N LYS A 3 13.41 -11.01 11.90
CA LYS A 3 13.16 -9.57 12.16
C LYS A 3 14.08 -8.62 11.35
N PRO A 4 15.39 -8.88 11.18
CA PRO A 4 16.24 -7.98 10.38
C PRO A 4 16.03 -8.18 8.87
N PHE A 5 15.85 -9.43 8.41
CA PHE A 5 15.65 -9.74 6.99
C PHE A 5 14.36 -9.12 6.44
N SER A 6 13.26 -9.16 7.21
CA SER A 6 11.99 -8.54 6.81
C SER A 6 12.07 -7.01 6.74
N LYS A 7 12.87 -6.36 7.61
CA LYS A 7 13.12 -4.91 7.54
C LYS A 7 13.95 -4.52 6.30
N ILE A 8 15.00 -5.29 5.99
CA ILE A 8 15.85 -5.06 4.81
C ILE A 8 15.04 -5.31 3.53
N GLY A 9 14.24 -6.38 3.48
CA GLY A 9 13.35 -6.67 2.35
C GLY A 9 12.32 -5.56 2.12
N LEU A 10 11.69 -5.05 3.18
CA LEU A 10 10.78 -3.91 3.08
C LEU A 10 11.50 -2.65 2.56
N PHE A 11 12.70 -2.36 3.06
CA PHE A 11 13.49 -1.23 2.59
C PHE A 11 13.84 -1.36 1.10
N LEU A 12 14.28 -2.53 0.66
CA LEU A 12 14.54 -2.82 -0.76
C LEU A 12 13.29 -2.66 -1.62
N ILE A 13 12.15 -3.17 -1.18
CA ILE A 13 10.88 -3.02 -1.88
C ILE A 13 10.54 -1.55 -2.03
N ILE A 14 10.65 -0.75 -0.97
CA ILE A 14 10.37 0.69 -1.02
C ILE A 14 11.32 1.39 -1.99
N VAL A 15 12.61 1.10 -1.95
CA VAL A 15 13.62 1.70 -2.84
C VAL A 15 13.36 1.36 -4.31
N ILE A 16 13.12 0.09 -4.64
CA ILE A 16 12.86 -0.35 -6.03
C ILE A 16 11.60 0.32 -6.57
N ASN A 17 10.52 0.34 -5.78
CA ASN A 17 9.26 0.95 -6.19
C ASN A 17 9.38 2.48 -6.33
N THR A 18 10.16 3.13 -5.46
CA THR A 18 10.40 4.58 -5.53
C THR A 18 11.28 4.95 -6.73
N ALA A 19 12.27 4.12 -7.08
CA ALA A 19 13.11 4.33 -8.26
C ALA A 19 12.28 4.29 -9.56
N GLN A 20 11.39 3.30 -9.69
CA GLN A 20 10.51 3.16 -10.85
C GLN A 20 9.55 4.35 -11.00
N VAL A 21 9.07 4.89 -9.87
CA VAL A 21 8.27 6.12 -9.83
C VAL A 21 9.11 7.34 -10.21
N SER A 22 10.34 7.44 -9.72
CA SER A 22 11.21 8.60 -9.93
C SER A 22 11.59 8.82 -11.40
N GLU A 23 11.83 7.76 -12.16
CA GLU A 23 12.12 7.87 -13.60
C GLU A 23 10.91 8.44 -14.37
N GLN A 24 9.70 8.01 -14.03
CA GLN A 24 8.47 8.54 -14.65
C GLN A 24 8.13 9.97 -14.19
N LEU A 25 8.40 10.29 -12.92
CA LEU A 25 8.25 11.65 -12.37
C LEU A 25 9.24 12.62 -12.98
N LEU A 26 10.50 12.22 -13.19
CA LEU A 26 11.54 13.06 -13.79
C LEU A 26 11.32 13.27 -15.30
N ALA A 27 10.77 12.29 -15.99
CA ALA A 27 10.49 12.39 -17.43
C ALA A 27 9.37 13.39 -17.78
N ASN A 28 8.41 13.62 -16.87
CA ASN A 28 7.24 14.47 -17.15
C ASN A 28 6.85 15.41 -16.00
N ALA A 29 7.74 15.71 -15.05
CA ALA A 29 7.49 16.41 -13.78
C ALA A 29 6.44 17.53 -13.85
N SER A 30 5.18 17.15 -13.72
CA SER A 30 4.04 18.04 -13.82
C SER A 30 3.35 18.08 -12.47
N TRP A 31 3.05 19.28 -11.99
CA TRP A 31 2.30 19.49 -10.75
C TRP A 31 0.91 18.84 -10.74
N ALA A 32 0.42 18.39 -11.90
CA ALA A 32 -0.78 17.58 -12.03
C ALA A 32 -0.70 16.19 -11.36
N TYR A 33 0.48 15.63 -11.12
CA TYR A 33 0.61 14.28 -10.54
C TYR A 33 0.53 14.24 -9.01
N LEU A 34 0.81 15.37 -8.36
CA LEU A 34 0.74 15.50 -6.91
C LEU A 34 -0.67 15.20 -6.34
N PRO A 35 -1.78 15.76 -6.87
CA PRO A 35 -3.12 15.44 -6.36
C PRO A 35 -3.52 13.98 -6.58
N ILE A 36 -3.04 13.35 -7.65
CA ILE A 36 -3.27 11.92 -7.93
C ILE A 36 -2.57 11.06 -6.87
N ALA A 37 -1.29 11.33 -6.61
CA ALA A 37 -0.52 10.64 -5.58
C ALA A 37 -1.15 10.80 -4.18
N LEU A 38 -1.57 12.02 -3.83
CA LEU A 38 -2.24 12.31 -2.56
C LEU A 38 -3.57 11.58 -2.43
N THR A 39 -4.37 11.52 -3.50
CA THR A 39 -5.64 10.81 -3.51
C THR A 39 -5.43 9.30 -3.31
N CYS A 40 -4.44 8.72 -3.99
CA CYS A 40 -4.06 7.31 -3.80
C CYS A 40 -3.59 7.03 -2.37
N ALA A 41 -2.74 7.90 -1.81
CA ALA A 41 -2.26 7.78 -0.43
C ALA A 41 -3.42 7.88 0.58
N PHE A 42 -4.32 8.84 0.41
CA PHE A 42 -5.51 8.99 1.25
C PHE A 42 -6.40 7.73 1.20
N LEU A 43 -6.68 7.22 0.00
CA LEU A 43 -7.46 5.99 -0.18
C LEU A 43 -6.79 4.76 0.44
N ALA A 44 -5.45 4.69 0.40
CA ALA A 44 -4.70 3.62 1.03
C ALA A 44 -4.80 3.71 2.55
N VAL A 45 -4.64 4.90 3.14
CA VAL A 45 -4.69 5.11 4.60
C VAL A 45 -6.09 4.84 5.15
N VAL A 46 -7.15 5.30 4.47
CA VAL A 46 -8.53 5.19 4.94
C VAL A 46 -9.07 3.76 4.85
N ALA A 47 -8.55 2.92 3.94
CA ALA A 47 -8.99 1.53 3.82
C ALA A 47 -8.72 0.70 5.09
N TYR A 48 -7.55 0.87 5.72
CA TYR A 48 -7.16 0.11 6.92
C TYR A 48 -8.08 0.31 8.14
N PRO A 49 -8.38 1.53 8.60
CA PRO A 49 -9.29 1.74 9.72
C PRO A 49 -10.71 1.28 9.41
N ILE A 50 -11.21 1.47 8.18
CA ILE A 50 -12.53 0.97 7.77
C ILE A 50 -12.58 -0.56 7.91
N SER A 51 -11.61 -1.27 7.34
CA SER A 51 -11.54 -2.72 7.42
C SER A 51 -11.34 -3.23 8.85
N HIS A 52 -10.56 -2.52 9.66
CA HIS A 52 -10.38 -2.85 11.08
C HIS A 52 -11.69 -2.69 11.87
N THR A 53 -12.42 -1.58 11.65
CA THR A 53 -13.72 -1.35 12.28
C THR A 53 -14.75 -2.39 11.85
N LEU A 54 -14.77 -2.77 10.56
CA LEU A 54 -15.62 -3.87 10.08
C LEU A 54 -15.31 -5.18 10.80
N GLY A 55 -14.02 -5.53 10.93
CA GLY A 55 -13.61 -6.75 11.62
C GLY A 55 -14.01 -6.75 13.10
N ARG A 56 -14.04 -5.58 13.73
CA ARG A 56 -14.49 -5.40 15.11
C ARG A 56 -16.02 -5.48 15.25
N ILE A 57 -16.78 -4.91 14.31
CA ILE A 57 -18.25 -5.03 14.27
C ILE A 57 -18.68 -6.48 14.05
N ALA A 58 -17.93 -7.23 13.23
CA ALA A 58 -18.17 -8.64 12.97
C ALA A 58 -17.84 -9.57 14.16
N GLY A 59 -17.33 -9.04 15.29
CA GLY A 59 -17.03 -9.83 16.48
C GLY A 59 -15.85 -10.81 16.33
N LEU A 60 -14.98 -10.58 15.34
CA LEU A 60 -13.90 -11.51 15.00
C LEU A 60 -12.78 -11.50 16.06
N GLY A 61 -12.12 -12.64 16.23
CA GLY A 61 -10.94 -12.76 17.07
C GLY A 61 -9.78 -11.87 16.59
N ILE A 62 -8.81 -11.59 17.47
CA ILE A 62 -7.69 -10.67 17.18
C ILE A 62 -6.86 -11.11 15.95
N GLU A 63 -6.61 -12.42 15.80
CA GLU A 63 -5.86 -12.97 14.66
C GLU A 63 -6.67 -12.89 13.35
N GLU A 64 -7.97 -13.12 13.41
CA GLU A 64 -8.85 -13.09 12.25
C GLU A 64 -9.14 -11.66 11.78
N SER A 65 -9.35 -10.74 12.72
CA SER A 65 -9.47 -9.31 12.47
C SER A 65 -8.20 -8.74 11.81
N LYS A 66 -7.00 -9.18 12.23
CA LYS A 66 -5.74 -8.84 11.55
C LYS A 66 -5.76 -9.29 10.09
N SER A 67 -6.03 -10.57 9.86
CA SER A 67 -6.04 -11.16 8.52
C SER A 67 -7.02 -10.44 7.60
N ILE A 68 -8.25 -10.19 8.06
CA ILE A 68 -9.27 -9.49 7.27
C ILE A 68 -8.88 -8.03 7.02
N THR A 69 -8.32 -7.33 8.02
CA THR A 69 -7.88 -5.94 7.83
C THR A 69 -6.84 -5.84 6.71
N PHE A 70 -5.83 -6.72 6.72
CA PHE A 70 -4.78 -6.72 5.71
C PHE A 70 -5.26 -7.23 4.35
N ALA A 71 -6.02 -8.34 4.33
CA ALA A 71 -6.50 -8.94 3.09
C ALA A 71 -7.51 -8.06 2.34
N SER A 72 -8.38 -7.35 3.06
CA SER A 72 -9.35 -6.43 2.45
C SER A 72 -8.73 -5.09 2.04
N SER A 73 -7.71 -4.62 2.77
CA SER A 73 -7.04 -3.35 2.45
C SER A 73 -6.04 -3.49 1.31
N MET A 74 -5.39 -4.65 1.18
CA MET A 74 -4.49 -4.96 0.07
C MET A 74 -5.31 -5.35 -1.17
N ARG A 75 -5.47 -4.39 -2.09
CA ARG A 75 -6.13 -4.62 -3.37
C ARG A 75 -5.11 -5.19 -4.35
N ASN A 76 -5.55 -5.98 -5.32
CA ASN A 76 -4.66 -6.47 -6.37
C ASN A 76 -4.33 -5.35 -7.37
N ILE A 77 -3.43 -4.45 -6.97
CA ILE A 77 -3.00 -3.33 -7.81
C ILE A 77 -2.20 -3.83 -9.02
N SER A 78 -1.56 -5.01 -8.96
CA SER A 78 -0.89 -5.62 -10.12
C SER A 78 -1.88 -5.96 -11.25
N ALA A 79 -3.07 -6.47 -10.93
CA ALA A 79 -4.11 -6.70 -11.92
C ALA A 79 -4.62 -5.38 -12.52
N ALA A 80 -4.75 -4.33 -11.70
CA ALA A 80 -5.09 -3.00 -12.18
C ALA A 80 -4.01 -2.43 -13.12
N LEU A 81 -2.72 -2.71 -12.87
CA LEU A 81 -1.63 -2.28 -13.74
C LEU A 81 -1.69 -2.96 -15.10
N VAL A 82 -1.94 -4.28 -15.12
CA VAL A 82 -2.10 -5.03 -16.37
C VAL A 82 -3.27 -4.48 -17.19
N LEU A 83 -4.39 -4.15 -16.54
CA LEU A 83 -5.52 -3.52 -17.22
C LEU A 83 -5.19 -2.11 -17.74
N ALA A 84 -4.46 -1.31 -16.97
CA ALA A 84 -4.06 0.04 -17.37
C ALA A 84 -3.16 0.02 -18.61
N ILE A 85 -2.14 -0.85 -18.64
CA ILE A 85 -1.22 -0.92 -19.78
C ILE A 85 -1.84 -1.58 -21.02
N ALA A 86 -2.82 -2.48 -20.84
CA ALA A 86 -3.42 -3.22 -21.95
C ALA A 86 -4.54 -2.44 -22.65
N TYR A 87 -5.29 -1.62 -21.92
CA TYR A 87 -6.51 -0.99 -22.43
C TYR A 87 -6.51 0.53 -22.41
N PHE A 88 -5.53 1.17 -21.77
CA PHE A 88 -5.50 2.63 -21.59
C PHE A 88 -4.15 3.25 -22.01
N PRO A 89 -4.11 4.58 -22.23
CA PRO A 89 -2.87 5.30 -22.52
C PRO A 89 -1.86 5.18 -21.37
N ALA A 90 -0.57 5.30 -21.71
CA ALA A 90 0.54 5.10 -20.77
C ALA A 90 0.46 5.97 -19.50
N GLU A 91 -0.17 7.15 -19.58
CA GLU A 91 -0.36 8.07 -18.46
C GLU A 91 -1.21 7.48 -17.32
N THR A 92 -2.13 6.56 -17.64
CA THR A 92 -3.00 5.92 -16.64
C THR A 92 -2.29 4.86 -15.80
N ALA A 93 -1.10 4.42 -16.19
CA ALA A 93 -0.27 3.52 -15.39
C ALA A 93 0.35 4.23 -14.17
N LEU A 94 0.53 5.55 -14.24
CA LEU A 94 1.12 6.37 -13.18
C LEU A 94 0.38 6.23 -11.83
N PRO A 95 -0.94 6.50 -11.71
CA PRO A 95 -1.67 6.33 -10.45
C PRO A 95 -1.57 4.92 -9.90
N VAL A 96 -1.50 3.92 -10.78
CA VAL A 96 -1.40 2.51 -10.38
C VAL A 96 -0.05 2.24 -9.74
N ILE A 97 1.05 2.71 -10.35
CA ILE A 97 2.40 2.56 -9.81
C ILE A 97 2.53 3.30 -8.47
N PHE A 98 2.02 4.55 -8.38
CA PHE A 98 1.92 5.26 -7.10
C PHE A 98 1.15 4.45 -6.05
N GLY A 99 0.02 3.85 -6.44
CA GLY A 99 -0.77 2.97 -5.60
C GLY A 99 0.02 1.79 -5.04
N ILE A 100 0.88 1.16 -5.83
CA ILE A 100 1.75 0.05 -5.36
C ILE A 100 2.69 0.56 -4.25
N VAL A 101 3.36 1.69 -4.47
CA VAL A 101 4.34 2.26 -3.51
C VAL A 101 3.65 2.68 -2.22
N PHE A 102 2.53 3.40 -2.32
CA PHE A 102 1.77 3.86 -1.16
C PHE A 102 1.12 2.70 -0.41
N GLN A 103 0.62 1.68 -1.10
CA GLN A 103 -0.02 0.56 -0.43
C GLN A 103 0.98 -0.29 0.35
N GLN A 104 2.17 -0.56 -0.20
CA GLN A 104 3.24 -1.30 0.49
C GLN A 104 3.73 -0.55 1.75
N SER A 105 4.02 0.74 1.61
CA SER A 105 4.49 1.58 2.72
C SER A 105 3.41 1.78 3.78
N THR A 106 2.18 2.09 3.39
CA THR A 106 1.04 2.25 4.30
C THR A 106 0.73 0.93 5.02
N CYS A 107 0.79 -0.21 4.33
CA CYS A 107 0.60 -1.53 4.94
C CYS A 107 1.59 -1.76 6.09
N ALA A 108 2.87 -1.47 5.88
CA ALA A 108 3.90 -1.62 6.89
C ALA A 108 3.69 -0.68 8.09
N VAL A 109 3.36 0.59 7.83
CA VAL A 109 3.07 1.59 8.87
C VAL A 109 1.84 1.18 9.67
N MET A 110 0.75 0.78 9.01
CA MET A 110 -0.49 0.37 9.65
C MET A 110 -0.32 -0.94 10.43
N ALA A 111 0.47 -1.90 9.93
CA ALA A 111 0.83 -3.10 10.68
C ALA A 111 1.57 -2.80 11.96
N TYR A 112 2.50 -1.84 11.92
CA TYR A 112 3.20 -1.40 13.12
C TYR A 112 2.25 -0.64 14.07
N PHE A 113 1.41 0.26 13.57
CA PHE A 113 0.57 1.11 14.41
C PHE A 113 -0.60 0.35 15.06
N LEU A 114 -1.34 -0.46 14.28
CA LEU A 114 -2.50 -1.22 14.78
C LEU A 114 -2.09 -2.47 15.57
N TYR A 115 -1.01 -3.15 15.16
CA TYR A 115 -0.69 -4.49 15.66
C TYR A 115 0.77 -4.66 16.13
N GLY A 116 1.59 -3.62 16.08
CA GLY A 116 3.00 -3.66 16.51
C GLY A 116 3.20 -3.80 18.02
N ARG A 117 2.14 -3.80 18.84
CA ARG A 117 2.21 -4.13 20.26
C ARG A 117 2.08 -5.64 20.49
N LYS A 118 3.18 -6.38 20.31
CA LYS A 118 3.37 -7.61 21.07
C LYS A 118 4.02 -7.27 22.41
N LYS A 119 3.21 -7.34 23.47
CA LYS A 119 3.69 -7.58 24.84
C LYS A 119 4.62 -8.79 24.77
N VAL A 120 5.88 -8.57 25.14
CA VAL A 120 6.76 -9.62 25.60
C VAL A 120 6.30 -9.93 27.02
N THR A 121 5.50 -10.97 27.17
CA THR A 121 5.23 -11.65 28.44
C THR A 121 5.25 -13.12 28.14
#